data_AF-A0A800IN20-F1
#
_entry.id   AF-A0A800IN20-F1
#
_cell.length_a   1.000
_cell.length_b   1.000
_cell.length_c   1.000
_cell.angle_alpha   90.00
_cell.angle_beta   90.00
_cell.angle_gamma   90.00
#
_symmetry.space_group_name_H-M   'P 1'
#
loop_
_entity.id
_entity.type
_entity.pdbx_description
1 polymer ?
#
loop_
_entity_poly.entity_id
_entity_poly.type
_entity_poly.pdbx_seq_one_letter_code
_entity_poly.pdbx_strand_id
1 'polypeptide(L)'
;MEERRMRTESNPVGRLLEEMVTTAYKAHPYGEPTVGHMSDLATVTRSEGHDFFDTYYGPANLTIMIVGDADPVQVKQLAQTYFGRLPARENPGPVETVEPLQLGERRVVIEDRAQPLLLMGYHKVDINHKDDLVFNVLSDILGSGRTSRLYKRLVKDKKIAVNASSFTDFPGSKYPNMMVFFAFPSQGHTAEECEAAISEEIEKIKNEGVTEDELDKARTRARVNLVRQLDSNTGLAAQMAYFHVLTGDWRNLFYGIDQINEVTAEDLKRVANEYLVKKQRTVALIKTVEK
;
A
#
# COMPACT_ATOMS: atom_id res chain seq x y z
N MET A 1 19.79 -6.44 12.15
CA MET A 1 19.47 -5.74 13.41
C MET A 1 19.47 -4.23 13.26
N GLU A 2 20.53 -3.60 12.75
CA GLU A 2 20.58 -2.12 12.60
C GLU A 2 19.46 -1.54 11.71
N GLU A 3 19.06 -2.23 10.65
CA GLU A 3 17.94 -1.77 9.82
C GLU A 3 16.62 -1.67 10.62
N ARG A 4 16.28 -2.69 11.43
CA ARG A 4 15.09 -2.67 12.30
C ARG A 4 15.15 -1.52 13.29
N ARG A 5 16.32 -1.31 13.92
CA ARG A 5 16.53 -0.18 14.85
C ARG A 5 16.32 1.16 14.18
N MET A 6 16.88 1.35 12.98
CA MET A 6 16.84 2.61 12.25
C MET A 6 15.45 2.89 11.65
N ARG A 7 14.82 1.90 11.02
CA ARG A 7 13.59 2.07 10.24
C ARG A 7 12.32 1.92 11.06
N THR A 8 12.35 1.12 12.12
CA THR A 8 11.18 0.85 12.96
C THR A 8 11.40 1.42 14.36
N GLU A 9 12.31 0.85 15.16
CA GLU A 9 12.32 1.08 16.61
C GLU A 9 12.67 2.52 16.99
N SER A 10 13.55 3.19 16.24
CA SER A 10 13.93 4.59 16.48
C SER A 10 13.06 5.57 15.69
N ASN A 11 12.22 5.10 14.77
CA ASN A 11 11.38 5.93 13.91
C ASN A 11 9.90 5.88 14.36
N PRO A 12 9.33 7.00 14.87
CA PRO A 12 7.95 7.01 15.34
C PRO A 12 6.92 6.57 14.28
N VAL A 13 7.13 6.95 13.01
CA VAL A 13 6.25 6.54 11.90
C VAL A 13 6.35 5.03 11.67
N GLY A 14 7.57 4.49 11.70
CA GLY A 14 7.83 3.06 11.55
C GLY A 14 7.17 2.23 12.66
N ARG A 15 7.31 2.66 13.93
CA ARG A 15 6.63 2.02 15.07
C ARG A 15 5.12 2.02 14.89
N LEU A 16 4.53 3.17 14.54
CA LEU A 16 3.08 3.27 14.41
C LEU A 16 2.52 2.44 13.24
N LEU A 17 3.24 2.38 12.12
CA LEU A 17 2.88 1.52 10.99
C LEU A 17 2.94 0.03 11.38
N GLU A 18 4.00 -0.40 12.08
CA GLU A 18 4.13 -1.78 12.57
C GLU A 18 2.96 -2.14 13.49
N GLU A 19 2.69 -1.31 14.50
CA GLU A 19 1.56 -1.50 15.44
C GLU A 19 0.18 -1.50 14.74
N MET A 20 -0.02 -0.64 13.73
CA MET A 20 -1.26 -0.63 12.97
C MET A 20 -1.46 -1.95 12.21
N VAL A 21 -0.41 -2.45 11.55
CA VAL A 21 -0.47 -3.66 10.72
C VAL A 21 -0.71 -4.90 11.58
N THR A 22 0.06 -5.07 12.64
CA THR A 22 -0.08 -6.20 13.58
C THR A 22 -1.43 -6.17 14.29
N THR A 23 -2.01 -4.98 14.51
CA THR A 23 -3.37 -4.84 15.03
C THR A 23 -4.44 -5.12 13.97
N ALA A 24 -4.21 -4.75 12.71
CA ALA A 24 -5.17 -4.87 11.61
C ALA A 24 -5.30 -6.30 11.06
N TYR A 25 -4.22 -7.08 11.08
CA TYR A 25 -4.20 -8.47 10.63
C TYR A 25 -4.06 -9.42 11.81
N LYS A 26 -4.99 -10.37 11.94
CA LYS A 26 -5.01 -11.38 13.01
C LYS A 26 -4.50 -12.74 12.57
N ALA A 27 -4.54 -13.04 11.27
CA ALA A 27 -4.18 -14.34 10.74
C ALA A 27 -3.28 -14.25 9.51
N HIS A 28 -3.54 -13.32 8.58
CA HIS A 28 -2.77 -13.27 7.35
C HIS A 28 -1.31 -12.83 7.63
N PRO A 29 -0.30 -13.42 6.94
CA PRO A 29 1.12 -13.09 7.12
C PRO A 29 1.50 -11.61 6.87
N TYR A 30 0.60 -10.82 6.30
CA TYR A 30 0.75 -9.37 6.23
C TYR A 30 0.81 -8.71 7.61
N GLY A 31 0.30 -9.36 8.66
CA GLY A 31 0.50 -8.93 10.04
C GLY A 31 1.95 -9.01 10.53
N GLU A 32 2.81 -9.77 9.85
CA GLU A 32 4.21 -9.90 10.25
C GLU A 32 5.07 -8.75 9.69
N PRO A 33 5.92 -8.12 10.52
CA PRO A 33 6.83 -7.09 10.05
C PRO A 33 7.79 -7.64 8.99
N THR A 34 7.97 -6.93 7.88
CA THR A 34 8.84 -7.38 6.78
C THR A 34 10.29 -7.63 7.23
N VAL A 35 10.79 -6.82 8.17
CA VAL A 35 12.15 -6.97 8.73
C VAL A 35 12.21 -8.06 9.81
N GLY A 36 11.07 -8.63 10.23
CA GLY A 36 10.95 -9.59 11.32
C GLY A 36 11.03 -8.95 12.71
N HIS A 37 10.73 -9.74 13.75
CA HIS A 37 10.85 -9.33 15.15
C HIS A 37 12.32 -9.36 15.61
N MET A 38 12.68 -8.52 16.59
CA MET A 38 14.07 -8.44 17.05
C MET A 38 14.56 -9.76 17.68
N SER A 39 13.67 -10.50 18.33
CA SER A 39 13.97 -11.85 18.86
C SER A 39 14.37 -12.81 17.75
N ASP A 40 13.61 -12.83 16.66
CA ASP A 40 13.80 -13.76 15.55
C ASP A 40 15.09 -13.42 14.80
N LEU A 41 15.35 -12.12 14.61
CA LEU A 41 16.60 -11.61 14.02
C LEU A 41 17.84 -11.97 14.86
N ALA A 42 17.70 -12.14 16.17
CA ALA A 42 18.81 -12.52 17.05
C ALA A 42 19.10 -14.03 17.02
N THR A 43 18.13 -14.85 16.59
CA THR A 43 18.23 -16.32 16.62
C THR A 43 18.32 -16.97 15.24
N VAL A 44 17.97 -16.25 14.17
CA VAL A 44 17.99 -16.78 12.80
C VAL A 44 19.36 -17.37 12.45
N THR A 45 19.33 -18.56 11.89
CA THR A 45 20.51 -19.37 11.57
C THR A 45 20.83 -19.32 10.08
N ARG A 46 22.07 -19.64 9.74
CA ARG A 46 22.50 -19.78 8.34
C ARG A 46 21.73 -20.89 7.62
N SER A 47 21.39 -21.98 8.30
CA SER A 47 20.60 -23.08 7.74
C SER A 47 19.20 -22.62 7.34
N GLU A 48 18.49 -21.90 8.21
CA GLU A 48 17.16 -21.38 7.89
C GLU A 48 17.20 -20.41 6.69
N GLY A 49 18.26 -19.60 6.58
CA GLY A 49 18.47 -18.75 5.41
C GLY A 49 18.70 -19.53 4.10
N HIS A 50 19.42 -20.65 4.16
CA HIS A 50 19.58 -21.55 3.01
C HIS A 50 18.28 -22.27 2.68
N ASP A 51 17.53 -22.75 3.67
CA ASP A 51 16.25 -23.41 3.46
C ASP A 51 15.24 -22.45 2.80
N PHE A 52 15.24 -21.18 3.22
CA PHE A 52 14.45 -20.13 2.56
C PHE A 52 14.89 -19.92 1.11
N PHE A 53 16.20 -19.80 0.86
CA PHE A 53 16.72 -19.67 -0.50
C PHE A 53 16.34 -20.87 -1.37
N ASP A 54 16.49 -22.09 -0.86
CA ASP A 54 16.18 -23.31 -1.59
C ASP A 54 14.69 -23.46 -1.90
N THR A 55 13.84 -22.98 -1.00
CA THR A 55 12.39 -23.00 -1.18
C THR A 55 11.90 -21.91 -2.16
N TYR A 56 12.36 -20.67 -2.02
CA TYR A 56 11.76 -19.53 -2.72
C TYR A 56 12.53 -19.04 -3.96
N TYR A 57 13.84 -19.31 -4.06
CA TYR A 57 14.70 -18.86 -5.18
C TYR A 57 14.87 -19.97 -6.24
N GLY A 58 13.75 -20.53 -6.70
CA GLY A 58 13.72 -21.50 -7.81
C GLY A 58 13.39 -20.85 -9.16
N PRO A 59 13.85 -21.39 -10.30
CA PRO A 59 13.59 -20.82 -11.63
C PRO A 59 12.09 -20.74 -11.97
N ALA A 60 11.26 -21.59 -11.38
CA ALA A 60 9.79 -21.54 -11.53
C ALA A 60 9.12 -20.37 -10.80
N ASN A 61 9.86 -19.62 -9.97
CA ASN A 61 9.39 -18.48 -9.19
C ASN A 61 10.21 -17.19 -9.46
N LEU A 62 10.99 -17.17 -10.55
CA LEU A 62 11.80 -16.03 -10.97
C LEU A 62 11.28 -15.43 -12.26
N THR A 63 11.12 -14.09 -12.27
CA THR A 63 10.81 -13.31 -13.47
C THR A 63 11.96 -12.35 -13.73
N ILE A 64 12.43 -12.31 -14.97
CA ILE A 64 13.46 -11.36 -15.42
C ILE A 64 12.86 -10.50 -16.53
N MET A 65 12.88 -9.18 -16.34
CA MET A 65 12.41 -8.21 -17.32
C MET A 65 13.60 -7.43 -17.87
N ILE A 66 13.80 -7.46 -19.19
CA ILE A 66 14.90 -6.78 -19.87
C ILE A 66 14.31 -5.74 -20.82
N VAL A 67 14.70 -4.49 -20.62
CA VAL A 67 14.19 -3.34 -21.38
C VAL A 67 15.39 -2.48 -21.79
N GLY A 68 15.46 -2.15 -23.08
CA GLY A 68 16.50 -1.31 -23.66
C GLY A 68 16.82 -1.72 -25.09
N ASP A 69 18.00 -1.34 -25.55
CA ASP A 69 18.54 -1.77 -26.84
C ASP A 69 19.06 -3.21 -26.73
N ALA A 70 18.14 -4.17 -26.83
CA ALA A 70 18.44 -5.59 -26.70
C ALA A 70 17.69 -6.40 -27.75
N ASP A 71 18.36 -7.34 -28.40
CA ASP A 71 17.74 -8.31 -29.30
C ASP A 71 17.06 -9.43 -28.48
N PRO A 72 15.72 -9.60 -28.57
CA PRO A 72 15.01 -10.66 -27.85
C PRO A 72 15.53 -12.07 -28.14
N VAL A 73 16.04 -12.32 -29.35
CA VAL A 73 16.59 -13.64 -29.73
C VAL A 73 17.89 -13.90 -28.95
N GLN A 74 18.79 -12.92 -28.94
CA GLN A 74 20.05 -13.01 -28.19
C GLN A 74 19.78 -13.12 -26.68
N VAL A 75 18.87 -12.30 -26.15
CA VAL A 75 18.47 -12.34 -24.73
C VAL A 75 17.96 -13.73 -24.35
N LYS A 76 17.11 -14.34 -25.18
CA LYS A 76 16.59 -15.69 -24.93
C LYS A 76 17.71 -16.74 -24.93
N GLN A 77 18.68 -16.63 -25.85
CA GLN A 77 19.84 -17.53 -25.88
C GLN A 77 20.71 -17.39 -24.62
N LEU A 78 20.97 -16.15 -24.17
CA LEU A 78 21.72 -15.90 -22.94
C LEU A 78 20.95 -16.40 -21.71
N ALA A 79 19.63 -16.20 -21.67
CA ALA A 79 18.79 -16.71 -20.59
C ALA A 79 18.86 -18.24 -20.50
N GLN A 80 18.79 -18.94 -21.64
CA GLN A 80 18.98 -20.39 -21.69
C GLN A 80 20.39 -20.81 -21.25
N THR A 81 21.42 -20.08 -21.68
CA THR A 81 22.82 -20.38 -21.34
C THR A 81 23.10 -20.23 -19.84
N TYR A 82 22.63 -19.14 -19.22
CA TYR A 82 22.96 -18.82 -17.83
C TYR A 82 21.98 -19.41 -16.81
N PHE A 83 20.68 -19.38 -17.11
CA PHE A 83 19.61 -19.78 -16.19
C PHE A 83 19.00 -21.14 -16.54
N GLY A 84 19.08 -21.60 -17.80
CA GLY A 84 18.51 -22.89 -18.22
C GLY A 84 19.19 -24.11 -17.57
N ARG A 85 20.39 -23.94 -17.03
CA ARG A 85 21.12 -24.97 -16.25
C ARG A 85 20.67 -25.08 -14.79
N LEU A 86 19.84 -24.16 -14.30
CA LEU A 86 19.36 -24.19 -12.92
C LEU A 86 18.39 -25.37 -12.75
N PRO A 87 18.53 -26.17 -11.68
CA PRO A 87 17.63 -27.28 -11.45
C PRO A 87 16.20 -26.76 -11.23
N ALA A 88 15.22 -27.49 -11.77
CA ALA A 88 13.83 -27.23 -11.46
C ALA A 88 13.61 -27.39 -9.95
N ARG A 89 12.77 -26.52 -9.39
CA ARG A 89 12.34 -26.54 -7.99
C ARG A 89 10.85 -26.32 -7.96
N GLU A 90 10.19 -26.93 -6.98
CA GLU A 90 8.76 -26.69 -6.77
C GLU A 90 8.52 -25.23 -6.38
N ASN A 91 7.43 -24.66 -6.87
CA ASN A 91 7.00 -23.33 -6.42
C ASN A 91 6.29 -23.51 -5.07
N PRO A 92 6.66 -22.75 -4.01
CA PRO A 92 6.06 -22.89 -2.68
C PRO A 92 4.57 -22.55 -2.61
N GLY A 93 3.98 -22.10 -3.73
CA GLY A 93 2.54 -21.85 -3.83
C GLY A 93 2.14 -20.50 -3.21
N PRO A 94 0.85 -20.15 -3.30
CA PRO A 94 0.33 -18.94 -2.69
C PRO A 94 0.17 -19.12 -1.17
N VAL A 95 0.02 -18.00 -0.46
CA VAL A 95 -0.42 -18.00 0.93
C VAL A 95 -1.88 -18.44 0.95
N GLU A 96 -2.18 -19.49 1.72
CA GLU A 96 -3.54 -20.03 1.84
C GLU A 96 -4.34 -19.38 2.98
N THR A 97 -3.65 -18.83 3.99
CA THR A 97 -4.30 -18.19 5.14
C THR A 97 -5.00 -16.92 4.71
N VAL A 98 -6.32 -16.86 4.90
CA VAL A 98 -7.14 -15.68 4.61
C VAL A 98 -7.37 -14.89 5.91
N GLU A 99 -7.25 -13.57 5.85
CA GLU A 99 -7.59 -12.71 6.98
C GLU A 99 -9.10 -12.79 7.28
N PRO A 100 -9.53 -13.10 8.51
CA PRO A 100 -10.93 -13.06 8.86
C PRO A 100 -11.48 -11.64 8.78
N LEU A 101 -12.76 -11.53 8.40
CA LEU A 101 -13.45 -10.25 8.39
C LEU A 101 -13.31 -9.52 9.74
N GLN A 102 -12.91 -8.26 9.70
CA GLN A 102 -12.83 -7.43 10.89
C GLN A 102 -14.24 -7.10 11.41
N LEU A 103 -14.55 -7.56 12.62
CA LEU A 103 -15.88 -7.43 13.23
C LEU A 103 -16.09 -6.17 14.09
N GLY A 104 -15.07 -5.34 14.26
CA GLY A 104 -15.14 -4.12 15.07
C GLY A 104 -13.94 -3.22 14.84
N GLU A 105 -14.10 -1.93 15.15
CA GLU A 105 -12.98 -0.99 15.14
C GLU A 105 -11.88 -1.48 16.07
N ARG A 106 -10.63 -1.40 15.59
CA ARG A 106 -9.44 -1.68 16.39
C ARG A 106 -8.68 -0.38 16.59
N ARG A 107 -8.11 -0.19 17.78
CA ARG A 107 -7.36 1.02 18.12
C ARG A 107 -6.05 0.66 18.79
N VAL A 108 -4.98 1.35 18.39
CA VAL A 108 -3.69 1.32 19.08
C VAL A 108 -3.21 2.75 19.33
N VAL A 109 -2.65 2.95 20.53
CA VAL A 109 -2.17 4.25 20.99
C VAL A 109 -0.73 4.06 21.46
N ILE A 110 0.20 4.80 20.87
CA ILE A 110 1.58 4.88 21.32
C ILE A 110 1.75 6.21 22.06
N GLU A 111 2.19 6.16 23.30
CA GLU A 111 2.65 7.34 24.04
C GLU A 111 4.13 7.57 23.71
N ASP A 112 4.45 8.73 23.14
CA ASP A 112 5.80 9.05 22.69
C ASP A 112 6.12 10.54 22.87
N ARG A 113 7.40 10.92 22.82
CA ARG A 113 7.79 12.34 22.77
C ARG A 113 7.76 12.92 21.36
N ALA A 114 7.61 12.07 20.36
CA ALA A 114 7.45 12.48 18.97
C ALA A 114 6.18 13.34 18.79
N GLN A 115 6.16 14.06 17.67
CA GLN A 115 4.96 14.76 17.21
C GLN A 115 3.79 13.78 17.09
N PRO A 116 2.54 14.23 17.31
CA PRO A 116 1.38 13.38 17.15
C PRO A 116 1.28 12.92 15.69
N LEU A 117 0.69 11.75 15.51
CA LEU A 117 0.48 11.14 14.20
C LEU A 117 -0.80 10.33 14.25
N LEU A 118 -1.57 10.38 13.17
CA LEU A 118 -2.74 9.55 12.96
C LEU A 118 -2.52 8.67 11.74
N LEU A 119 -2.88 7.38 11.87
CA LEU A 119 -3.13 6.46 10.77
C LEU A 119 -4.54 5.87 10.92
N MET A 120 -5.26 5.75 9.81
CA MET A 120 -6.57 5.10 9.72
C MET A 120 -6.55 4.12 8.56
N GLY A 121 -6.42 2.82 8.85
CA GLY A 121 -6.40 1.74 7.88
C GLY A 121 -7.78 1.10 7.70
N TYR A 122 -8.15 0.81 6.46
CA TYR A 122 -9.33 0.04 6.08
C TYR A 122 -8.90 -1.11 5.18
N HIS A 123 -9.35 -2.33 5.48
CA HIS A 123 -9.12 -3.48 4.61
C HIS A 123 -9.78 -3.26 3.25
N LYS A 124 -9.03 -3.55 2.18
CA LYS A 124 -9.44 -3.52 0.78
C LYS A 124 -9.10 -4.85 0.11
N VAL A 125 -9.52 -4.94 -1.15
CA VAL A 125 -9.29 -6.07 -2.04
C VAL A 125 -7.83 -6.15 -2.54
N ASP A 126 -7.46 -7.26 -3.17
CA ASP A 126 -6.16 -7.42 -3.84
C ASP A 126 -6.14 -6.77 -5.23
N ILE A 127 -4.94 -6.69 -5.81
CA ILE A 127 -4.67 -6.04 -7.11
C ILE A 127 -5.44 -6.62 -8.31
N ASN A 128 -5.90 -7.88 -8.26
CA ASN A 128 -6.64 -8.49 -9.37
C ASN A 128 -8.16 -8.23 -9.28
N HIS A 129 -8.63 -7.67 -8.17
CA HIS A 129 -10.04 -7.36 -8.00
C HIS A 129 -10.40 -6.04 -8.70
N LYS A 130 -11.56 -5.99 -9.37
CA LYS A 130 -12.03 -4.81 -10.11
C LYS A 130 -12.09 -3.50 -9.29
N ASP A 131 -12.32 -3.63 -7.98
CA ASP A 131 -12.43 -2.48 -7.07
C ASP A 131 -11.07 -1.90 -6.68
N ASP A 132 -9.95 -2.57 -6.97
CA ASP A 132 -8.60 -2.08 -6.68
C ASP A 132 -8.35 -0.69 -7.31
N LEU A 133 -8.71 -0.54 -8.58
CA LEU A 133 -8.60 0.71 -9.30
C LEU A 133 -9.54 1.79 -8.76
N VAL A 134 -10.71 1.40 -8.25
CA VAL A 134 -11.64 2.33 -7.58
C VAL A 134 -11.01 2.87 -6.30
N PHE A 135 -10.29 2.04 -5.52
CA PHE A 135 -9.50 2.52 -4.38
C PHE A 135 -8.37 3.46 -4.79
N ASN A 136 -7.69 3.20 -5.90
CA ASN A 136 -6.61 4.06 -6.40
C ASN A 136 -7.16 5.46 -6.77
N VAL A 137 -8.33 5.51 -7.42
CA VAL A 137 -9.02 6.77 -7.73
C VAL A 137 -9.53 7.47 -6.46
N LEU A 138 -10.11 6.74 -5.50
CA LEU A 138 -10.52 7.29 -4.20
C LEU A 138 -9.33 7.91 -3.46
N SER A 139 -8.20 7.20 -3.41
CA SER A 139 -6.97 7.67 -2.77
C SER A 139 -6.43 8.92 -3.44
N ASP A 140 -6.49 8.99 -4.78
CA ASP A 140 -6.04 10.17 -5.49
C ASP A 140 -6.92 11.41 -5.21
N ILE A 141 -8.25 11.25 -5.21
CA ILE A 141 -9.18 12.36 -4.89
C ILE A 141 -9.04 12.82 -3.44
N LEU A 142 -8.95 11.87 -2.50
CA LEU A 142 -8.88 12.16 -1.07
C LEU A 142 -7.50 12.68 -0.64
N GLY A 143 -6.41 12.07 -1.12
CA GLY A 143 -5.07 12.24 -0.56
C GLY A 143 -4.00 12.80 -1.49
N SER A 144 -4.18 12.80 -2.81
CA SER A 144 -3.08 13.14 -3.75
C SER A 144 -2.92 14.65 -3.99
N GLY A 145 -1.80 15.18 -3.48
CA GLY A 145 -1.35 16.54 -3.74
C GLY A 145 -2.16 17.64 -3.04
N ARG A 146 -1.80 18.90 -3.33
CA ARG A 146 -2.36 20.09 -2.63
C ARG A 146 -3.80 20.43 -3.00
N THR A 147 -4.37 19.71 -3.96
CA THR A 147 -5.74 19.88 -4.46
C THR A 147 -6.70 18.81 -3.94
N SER A 148 -6.20 17.80 -3.24
CA SER A 148 -7.01 16.73 -2.67
C SER A 148 -7.95 17.25 -1.57
N ARG A 149 -9.03 16.50 -1.30
CA ARG A 149 -10.02 16.89 -0.28
C ARG A 149 -9.38 17.01 1.10
N LEU A 150 -8.56 16.03 1.50
CA LEU A 150 -7.94 16.02 2.82
C LEU A 150 -6.94 17.17 3.00
N TYR A 151 -6.12 17.46 1.99
CA TYR A 151 -5.19 18.59 2.07
C TYR A 151 -5.93 19.92 2.19
N LYS A 152 -6.94 20.16 1.33
CA LYS A 152 -7.76 21.38 1.41
C LYS A 152 -8.41 21.52 2.79
N ARG A 153 -9.10 20.48 3.23
CA ARG A 153 -9.89 20.50 4.46
C ARG A 153 -9.04 20.63 5.72
N LEU A 154 -8.04 19.77 5.91
CA LEU A 154 -7.28 19.70 7.16
C LEU A 154 -6.14 20.72 7.21
N VAL A 155 -5.47 20.98 6.08
CA VAL A 155 -4.27 21.84 6.04
C VAL A 155 -4.61 23.28 5.71
N LYS A 156 -5.44 23.55 4.69
CA LYS A 156 -5.74 24.94 4.27
C LYS A 156 -6.88 25.56 5.07
N ASP A 157 -7.99 24.84 5.22
CA ASP A 157 -9.23 25.41 5.76
C ASP A 157 -9.25 25.34 7.29
N LYS A 158 -9.20 24.12 7.86
CA LYS A 158 -9.21 23.92 9.32
C LYS A 158 -7.86 24.24 9.98
N LYS A 159 -6.74 24.12 9.24
CA LYS A 159 -5.35 24.30 9.73
C LYS A 159 -4.95 23.40 10.91
N ILE A 160 -5.68 22.30 11.10
CA ILE A 160 -5.45 21.33 12.18
C ILE A 160 -4.34 20.33 11.87
N ALA A 161 -3.89 20.25 10.62
CA ALA A 161 -2.80 19.37 10.20
C ALA A 161 -1.76 20.13 9.36
N VAL A 162 -0.48 19.78 9.50
CA VAL A 162 0.57 20.22 8.59
C VAL A 162 0.58 19.40 7.29
N ASN A 163 0.07 18.16 7.37
CA ASN A 163 -0.11 17.27 6.23
C ASN A 163 -1.25 16.29 6.49
N ALA A 164 -2.02 15.97 5.45
CA ALA A 164 -3.05 14.94 5.46
C ALA A 164 -3.16 14.33 4.06
N SER A 165 -3.14 13.00 3.97
CA SER A 165 -3.11 12.28 2.69
C SER A 165 -3.54 10.82 2.88
N SER A 166 -3.49 10.03 1.82
CA SER A 166 -3.82 8.62 1.80
C SER A 166 -2.90 7.85 0.86
N PHE A 167 -2.74 6.56 1.12
CA PHE A 167 -2.08 5.62 0.22
C PHE A 167 -2.81 4.26 0.26
N THR A 168 -2.54 3.43 -0.74
CA THR A 168 -3.09 2.07 -0.89
C THR A 168 -1.97 1.05 -0.83
N ASP A 169 -2.32 -0.23 -0.93
CA ASP A 169 -1.39 -1.34 -1.20
C ASP A 169 -0.40 -1.58 -0.07
N PHE A 170 -0.90 -1.36 1.15
CA PHE A 170 -0.13 -1.54 2.37
C PHE A 170 -0.70 -2.70 3.20
N PRO A 171 0.13 -3.61 3.74
CA PRO A 171 1.59 -3.65 3.64
C PRO A 171 2.14 -4.25 2.34
N GLY A 172 1.28 -4.72 1.44
CA GLY A 172 1.64 -5.19 0.10
C GLY A 172 0.41 -5.22 -0.81
N SER A 173 0.59 -5.61 -2.07
CA SER A 173 -0.48 -5.56 -3.10
C SER A 173 -0.99 -6.91 -3.58
N LYS A 174 -0.23 -8.00 -3.37
CA LYS A 174 -0.53 -9.33 -3.93
C LYS A 174 -1.84 -9.92 -3.40
N TYR A 175 -2.10 -9.72 -2.11
CA TYR A 175 -3.28 -10.22 -1.40
C TYR A 175 -4.12 -9.05 -0.89
N PRO A 176 -5.34 -9.30 -0.35
CA PRO A 176 -6.16 -8.26 0.25
C PRO A 176 -5.37 -7.43 1.27
N ASN A 177 -5.33 -6.13 1.02
CA ASN A 177 -4.44 -5.19 1.69
C ASN A 177 -5.24 -4.05 2.35
N MET A 178 -4.61 -2.91 2.65
CA MET A 178 -5.30 -1.76 3.23
C MET A 178 -5.14 -0.49 2.40
N MET A 179 -6.20 0.32 2.41
CA MET A 179 -6.12 1.75 2.18
C MET A 179 -5.88 2.45 3.52
N VAL A 180 -4.89 3.33 3.59
CA VAL A 180 -4.48 4.02 4.81
C VAL A 180 -4.57 5.52 4.61
N PHE A 181 -5.31 6.19 5.48
CA PHE A 181 -5.29 7.64 5.62
C PHE A 181 -4.32 8.02 6.73
N PHE A 182 -3.65 9.15 6.58
CA PHE A 182 -2.78 9.68 7.61
C PHE A 182 -2.87 11.19 7.73
N ALA A 183 -2.57 11.68 8.94
CA ALA A 183 -2.42 13.11 9.18
C ALA A 183 -1.35 13.37 10.24
N PHE A 184 -0.61 14.45 10.05
CA PHE A 184 0.30 15.02 11.04
C PHE A 184 -0.38 16.28 11.60
N PRO A 185 -0.89 16.24 12.84
CA PRO A 185 -1.53 17.40 13.45
C PRO A 185 -0.59 18.60 13.52
N SER A 186 -1.15 19.79 13.36
CA SER A 186 -0.47 21.05 13.61
C SER A 186 -0.23 21.25 15.10
N GLN A 187 0.68 22.16 15.45
CA GLN A 187 0.91 22.52 16.85
C GLN A 187 -0.39 22.94 17.55
N GLY A 188 -0.66 22.37 18.72
CA GLY A 188 -1.88 22.63 19.49
C GLY A 188 -3.10 21.80 19.07
N HIS A 189 -2.96 20.94 18.05
CA HIS A 189 -4.01 20.03 17.60
C HIS A 189 -3.64 18.57 17.85
N THR A 190 -4.66 17.73 17.89
CA THR A 190 -4.61 16.32 18.27
C THR A 190 -4.82 15.39 17.07
N ALA A 191 -4.38 14.13 17.22
CA ALA A 191 -4.65 13.09 16.23
C ALA A 191 -6.16 12.84 16.10
N GLU A 192 -6.91 12.94 17.19
CA GLU A 192 -8.36 12.75 17.24
C GLU A 192 -9.13 13.84 16.47
N GLU A 193 -8.70 15.10 16.51
CA GLU A 193 -9.27 16.17 15.68
C GLU A 193 -9.09 15.88 14.18
N CYS A 194 -7.92 15.37 13.80
CA CYS A 194 -7.65 14.95 12.43
C CYS A 194 -8.49 13.70 12.05
N GLU A 195 -8.67 12.75 12.96
CA GLU A 195 -9.48 11.55 12.77
C GLU A 195 -10.94 11.91 12.47
N ALA A 196 -11.49 12.83 13.24
CA ALA A 196 -12.84 13.34 13.02
C ALA A 196 -12.95 14.03 11.64
N ALA A 197 -11.99 14.88 11.29
CA ALA A 197 -12.00 15.59 10.01
C ALA A 197 -11.83 14.65 8.79
N ILE A 198 -11.00 13.61 8.88
CA ILE A 198 -10.88 12.59 7.82
C ILE A 198 -12.20 11.82 7.70
N SER A 199 -12.78 11.42 8.84
CA SER A 199 -14.06 10.70 8.87
C SER A 199 -15.20 11.54 8.25
N GLU A 200 -15.25 12.85 8.51
CA GLU A 200 -16.19 13.77 7.85
C GLU A 200 -16.06 13.73 6.31
N GLU A 201 -14.84 13.76 5.77
CA GLU A 201 -14.62 13.75 4.32
C GLU A 201 -14.96 12.40 3.68
N ILE A 202 -14.71 11.30 4.39
CA ILE A 202 -15.15 9.96 3.95
C ILE A 202 -16.69 9.89 3.91
N GLU A 203 -17.38 10.38 4.94
CA GLU A 203 -18.85 10.42 4.94
C GLU A 203 -19.42 11.33 3.85
N LYS A 204 -18.76 12.43 3.48
CA LYS A 204 -19.17 13.24 2.33
C LYS A 204 -19.09 12.45 1.02
N ILE A 205 -18.02 11.70 0.77
CA ILE A 205 -17.95 10.84 -0.43
C ILE A 205 -19.06 9.79 -0.40
N LYS A 206 -19.32 9.17 0.75
CA LYS A 206 -20.36 8.15 0.90
C LYS A 206 -21.77 8.69 0.62
N ASN A 207 -22.05 9.94 1.00
CA ASN A 207 -23.39 10.54 0.91
C ASN A 207 -23.60 11.35 -0.38
N GLU A 208 -22.63 12.22 -0.71
CA GLU A 208 -22.71 13.19 -1.80
C GLU A 208 -21.98 12.70 -3.06
N GLY A 209 -21.01 11.80 -2.93
CA GLY A 209 -20.17 11.34 -4.03
C GLY A 209 -19.01 12.28 -4.36
N VAL A 210 -18.54 12.17 -5.60
CA VAL A 210 -17.50 13.05 -6.18
C VAL A 210 -18.05 13.82 -7.37
N THR A 211 -17.42 14.94 -7.66
CA THR A 211 -17.74 15.74 -8.85
C THR A 211 -17.02 15.20 -10.08
N GLU A 212 -17.58 15.43 -11.28
CA GLU A 212 -16.91 15.08 -12.54
C GLU A 212 -15.52 15.73 -12.67
N ASP A 213 -15.36 16.98 -12.23
CA ASP A 213 -14.06 17.67 -12.24
C ASP A 213 -13.01 16.98 -11.35
N GLU A 214 -13.40 16.42 -10.21
CA GLU A 214 -12.50 15.64 -9.36
C GLU A 214 -12.08 14.33 -10.04
N LEU A 215 -13.03 13.66 -10.68
CA LEU A 215 -12.81 12.42 -11.39
C LEU A 215 -11.90 12.62 -12.62
N ASP A 216 -12.14 13.66 -13.42
CA ASP A 216 -11.32 14.00 -14.57
C ASP A 216 -9.90 14.40 -14.18
N LYS A 217 -9.75 15.10 -13.06
CA LYS A 217 -8.42 15.40 -12.49
C LYS A 217 -7.69 14.13 -12.05
N ALA A 218 -8.41 13.17 -11.46
CA ALA A 218 -7.82 11.89 -11.06
C ALA A 218 -7.38 11.06 -12.27
N ARG A 219 -8.23 10.93 -13.30
CA ARG A 219 -7.90 10.28 -14.58
C ARG A 219 -6.67 10.93 -15.23
N THR A 220 -6.63 12.26 -15.26
CA THR A 220 -5.50 13.00 -15.82
C THR A 220 -4.20 12.72 -15.06
N ARG A 221 -4.25 12.74 -13.72
CA ARG A 221 -3.07 12.41 -12.89
C ARG A 221 -2.61 10.98 -13.09
N ALA A 222 -3.52 10.01 -13.17
CA ALA A 222 -3.16 8.61 -13.42
C ALA A 222 -2.35 8.46 -14.71
N ARG A 223 -2.80 9.09 -15.81
CA ARG A 223 -2.08 9.08 -17.10
C ARG A 223 -0.70 9.72 -17.00
N VAL A 224 -0.60 10.89 -16.36
CA VAL A 224 0.68 11.60 -16.17
C VAL A 224 1.65 10.77 -15.33
N ASN A 225 1.16 10.15 -14.25
CA ASN A 225 1.98 9.32 -13.37
C ASN A 225 2.50 8.07 -14.09
N LEU A 226 1.66 7.43 -14.91
CA LEU A 226 2.12 6.30 -15.73
C LEU A 226 3.23 6.75 -16.68
N VAL A 227 3.02 7.80 -17.48
CA VAL A 227 4.06 8.28 -18.42
C VAL A 227 5.38 8.55 -17.70
N ARG A 228 5.34 9.19 -16.52
CA ARG A 228 6.54 9.44 -15.71
C ARG A 228 7.21 8.17 -15.21
N GLN A 229 6.43 7.16 -14.82
CA GLN A 229 6.99 5.86 -14.39
C GLN A 229 7.65 5.11 -15.54
N LEU A 230 7.19 5.31 -16.77
CA LEU A 230 7.72 4.64 -17.97
C LEU A 230 8.81 5.43 -18.70
N ASP A 231 9.17 6.63 -18.21
CA ASP A 231 10.14 7.53 -18.85
C ASP A 231 11.60 7.03 -18.79
N SER A 232 11.85 5.88 -18.16
CA SER A 232 13.17 5.26 -18.11
C SER A 232 13.08 3.75 -18.32
N ASN A 233 14.12 3.15 -18.91
CA ASN A 233 14.22 1.71 -19.09
C ASN A 233 14.08 0.95 -17.77
N THR A 234 14.68 1.47 -16.68
CA THR A 234 14.55 0.87 -15.34
C THR A 234 13.13 0.95 -14.81
N GLY A 235 12.46 2.10 -14.96
CA GLY A 235 11.07 2.27 -14.55
C GLY A 235 10.12 1.34 -15.31
N LEU A 236 10.27 1.28 -16.64
CA LEU A 236 9.49 0.39 -17.50
C LEU A 236 9.73 -1.10 -17.15
N ALA A 237 10.99 -1.52 -16.99
CA ALA A 237 11.31 -2.89 -16.59
C ALA A 237 10.72 -3.25 -15.22
N ALA A 238 10.84 -2.36 -14.23
CA ALA A 238 10.33 -2.58 -12.88
C ALA A 238 8.80 -2.69 -12.87
N GLN A 239 8.09 -1.81 -13.58
CA GLN A 239 6.62 -1.85 -13.66
C GLN A 239 6.12 -3.09 -14.39
N MET A 240 6.71 -3.43 -15.54
CA MET A 240 6.32 -4.64 -16.27
C MET A 240 6.58 -5.91 -15.46
N ALA A 241 7.71 -5.99 -14.76
CA ALA A 241 8.01 -7.10 -13.86
C ALA A 241 7.01 -7.16 -12.70
N TYR A 242 6.71 -6.03 -12.06
CA TYR A 242 5.76 -5.93 -10.96
C TYR A 242 4.37 -6.46 -11.37
N PHE A 243 3.81 -5.96 -12.47
CA PHE A 243 2.51 -6.42 -12.95
C PHE A 243 2.54 -7.89 -13.37
N HIS A 244 3.61 -8.37 -14.03
CA HIS A 244 3.72 -9.78 -14.38
C HIS A 244 3.76 -10.69 -13.15
N VAL A 245 4.55 -10.34 -12.15
CA VAL A 245 4.71 -11.16 -10.93
C VAL A 245 3.41 -11.20 -10.11
N LEU A 246 2.65 -10.11 -10.08
CA LEU A 246 1.45 -10.01 -9.25
C LEU A 246 0.16 -10.44 -9.93
N THR A 247 0.06 -10.24 -11.25
CA THR A 247 -1.18 -10.45 -12.01
C THR A 247 -1.05 -11.50 -13.11
N GLY A 248 0.17 -12.01 -13.35
CA GLY A 248 0.47 -12.93 -14.43
C GLY A 248 0.64 -12.27 -15.80
N ASP A 249 0.30 -10.98 -15.94
CA ASP A 249 0.35 -10.28 -17.23
C ASP A 249 0.93 -8.87 -17.08
N TRP A 250 2.10 -8.63 -17.68
CA TRP A 250 2.73 -7.30 -17.68
C TRP A 250 1.88 -6.24 -18.39
N ARG A 251 0.96 -6.65 -19.28
CA ARG A 251 0.09 -5.73 -20.03
C ARG A 251 -0.94 -5.04 -19.15
N ASN A 252 -1.24 -5.60 -17.98
CA ASN A 252 -2.16 -4.99 -17.00
C ASN A 252 -1.69 -3.60 -16.55
N LEU A 253 -0.39 -3.31 -16.62
CA LEU A 253 0.18 -1.97 -16.47
C LEU A 253 -0.51 -0.92 -17.38
N PHE A 254 -0.80 -1.30 -18.62
CA PHE A 254 -1.37 -0.40 -19.63
C PHE A 254 -2.90 -0.40 -19.57
N TYR A 255 -3.52 -1.57 -19.36
CA TYR A 255 -4.98 -1.68 -19.26
C TYR A 255 -5.56 -0.91 -18.07
N GLY A 256 -4.77 -0.74 -16.99
CA GLY A 256 -5.20 0.03 -15.83
C GLY A 256 -5.63 1.47 -16.17
N ILE A 257 -5.07 2.10 -17.20
CA ILE A 257 -5.49 3.46 -17.62
C ILE A 257 -6.86 3.46 -18.25
N ASP A 258 -7.15 2.48 -19.11
CA ASP A 258 -8.46 2.36 -19.75
C ASP A 258 -9.52 2.05 -18.70
N GLN A 259 -9.21 1.13 -17.77
CA GLN A 259 -10.08 0.78 -16.66
C GLN A 259 -10.33 1.97 -15.70
N ILE A 260 -9.32 2.81 -15.43
CA ILE A 260 -9.51 4.05 -14.65
C ILE A 260 -10.46 5.03 -15.36
N ASN A 261 -10.49 5.06 -16.69
CA ASN A 261 -11.44 5.90 -17.43
C ASN A 261 -12.89 5.41 -17.27
N GLU A 262 -13.08 4.11 -17.03
CA GLU A 262 -14.39 3.50 -16.81
C GLU A 262 -14.92 3.68 -15.38
N VAL A 263 -14.06 4.03 -14.42
CA VAL A 263 -14.49 4.29 -13.03
C VAL A 263 -15.47 5.46 -13.01
N THR A 264 -16.63 5.23 -12.38
CA THR A 264 -17.73 6.20 -12.22
C THR A 264 -17.78 6.80 -10.82
N ALA A 265 -18.50 7.91 -10.65
CA ALA A 265 -18.77 8.48 -9.33
C ALA A 265 -19.58 7.51 -8.43
N GLU A 266 -20.46 6.73 -9.05
CA GLU A 266 -21.26 5.68 -8.42
C GLU A 266 -20.39 4.54 -7.89
N ASP A 267 -19.36 4.12 -8.63
CA ASP A 267 -18.40 3.12 -8.16
C ASP A 267 -17.65 3.60 -6.93
N LEU A 268 -17.16 4.85 -6.96
CA LEU A 268 -16.47 5.47 -5.82
C LEU A 268 -17.38 5.52 -4.59
N LYS A 269 -18.64 5.92 -4.78
CA LYS A 269 -19.65 5.96 -3.71
C LYS A 269 -19.94 4.56 -3.18
N ARG A 270 -20.10 3.56 -4.04
CA ARG A 270 -20.34 2.16 -3.64
C ARG A 270 -19.17 1.63 -2.82
N VAL A 271 -17.95 1.72 -3.33
CA VAL A 271 -16.73 1.22 -2.66
C VAL A 271 -16.51 1.94 -1.33
N ALA A 272 -16.72 3.26 -1.27
CA ALA A 272 -16.64 3.98 0.00
C ALA A 272 -17.68 3.50 1.02
N ASN A 273 -18.91 3.18 0.59
CA ASN A 273 -19.96 2.67 1.48
C ASN A 273 -19.72 1.22 1.93
N GLU A 274 -19.15 0.40 1.05
CA GLU A 274 -18.91 -1.03 1.31
C GLU A 274 -17.70 -1.26 2.23
N TYR A 275 -16.59 -0.57 1.94
CA TYR A 275 -15.30 -0.87 2.59
C TYR A 275 -14.87 0.16 3.64
N LEU A 276 -15.19 1.45 3.44
CA LEU A 276 -14.76 2.52 4.37
C LEU A 276 -15.69 2.67 5.57
N VAL A 277 -15.99 1.55 6.23
CA VAL A 277 -16.92 1.49 7.37
C VAL A 277 -16.17 1.41 8.70
N LYS A 278 -16.68 2.12 9.72
CA LYS A 278 -16.05 2.18 11.06
C LYS A 278 -15.80 0.79 11.67
N LYS A 279 -16.69 -0.17 11.42
CA LYS A 279 -16.57 -1.55 11.92
C LYS A 279 -15.34 -2.29 11.38
N GLN A 280 -14.81 -1.89 10.22
CA GLN A 280 -13.67 -2.51 9.55
C GLN A 280 -12.42 -1.63 9.55
N ARG A 281 -12.37 -0.64 10.45
CA ARG A 281 -11.28 0.33 10.55
C ARG A 281 -10.30 -0.02 11.66
N THR A 282 -9.02 0.14 11.39
CA THR A 282 -7.96 0.14 12.42
C THR A 282 -7.39 1.56 12.53
N VAL A 283 -7.44 2.13 13.73
CA VAL A 283 -6.89 3.46 14.02
C VAL A 283 -5.63 3.31 14.86
N ALA A 284 -4.53 3.89 14.40
CA ALA A 284 -3.29 3.96 15.15
C ALA A 284 -2.94 5.43 15.36
N LEU A 285 -2.60 5.81 16.58
CA LEU A 285 -2.19 7.19 16.88
C LEU A 285 -0.99 7.27 17.82
N ILE A 286 -0.17 8.31 17.63
CA ILE A 286 0.83 8.73 18.61
C ILE A 286 0.22 9.88 19.43
N LYS A 287 0.22 9.72 20.76
CA LYS A 287 -0.02 10.81 21.70
C LYS A 287 1.30 11.34 22.21
N THR A 288 1.52 12.63 22.03
CA THR A 288 2.68 13.29 22.60
C THR A 288 2.52 13.38 24.11
N VAL A 289 3.44 12.79 24.86
CA VAL A 289 3.48 12.87 26.33
C VAL A 289 4.69 13.69 26.77
N GLU A 290 4.47 14.62 27.70
CA GLU A 290 5.55 15.32 28.42
C GLU A 290 6.11 14.40 29.53
N LYS A 291 7.37 14.60 29.92
CA LYS A 291 8.05 13.79 30.94
C LYS A 291 7.41 13.91 32.32
#